data_AF-A0AAE0KNH3-F1
#
_entry.id   AF-A0AAE0KNH3-F1
#
_cell.length_a   1.000
_cell.length_b   1.000
_cell.length_c   1.000
_cell.angle_alpha   90.00
_cell.angle_beta   90.00
_cell.angle_gamma   90.00
#
_symmetry.space_group_name_H-M   'P 1'
#
loop_
_entity.id
_entity.type
_entity.pdbx_description
1 polymer ?
#
loop_
_entity_poly.entity_id
_entity_poly.type
_entity_poly.pdbx_seq_one_letter_code
_entity_poly.pdbx_strand_id
1 'polypeptide(L)'
;MHLTNYAVNKLSKDFVTADGDAHQGSKRKLTALLNSLAAQGYDTKALWYRVSSLIVKTLLSISPQLEHTYHTTCTKSKSDRSSLRHKSRCFELLGFDVLLDDDLKPWLMEVNHSPSFNTDTALDTEVKNAVLHDTIHSLGLSVAARTKYLNHQ
;
A
#
# COMPACT_ATOMS: atom_id res chain seq x y z
N MET A 1 15.89 9.69 -20.16
CA MET A 1 15.71 9.21 -18.77
C MET A 1 14.50 8.27 -18.77
N HIS A 2 14.60 7.05 -18.23
CA HIS A 2 13.56 6.02 -18.38
C HIS A 2 13.10 5.35 -17.06
N LEU A 3 13.80 5.56 -15.94
CA LEU A 3 13.50 4.92 -14.66
C LEU A 3 13.16 5.98 -13.62
N THR A 4 12.11 5.74 -12.85
CA THR A 4 11.60 6.66 -11.82
C THR A 4 11.94 6.22 -10.40
N ASN A 5 12.57 5.05 -10.21
CA ASN A 5 12.89 4.52 -8.90
C ASN A 5 13.75 5.51 -8.09
N TYR A 6 13.38 5.73 -6.83
CA TYR A 6 14.10 6.63 -5.92
C TYR A 6 15.57 6.22 -5.73
N ALA A 7 15.84 4.91 -5.61
CA ALA A 7 17.19 4.39 -5.42
C ALA A 7 18.16 4.77 -6.56
N VAL A 8 17.65 4.89 -7.79
CA VAL A 8 18.41 5.30 -8.97
C VAL A 8 18.54 6.82 -9.02
N ASN A 9 17.44 7.53 -8.78
CA ASN A 9 17.40 8.98 -9.01
C ASN A 9 17.96 9.82 -7.86
N LYS A 10 18.06 9.30 -6.63
CA LYS A 10 18.53 10.08 -5.46
C LYS A 10 19.96 10.61 -5.57
N LEU A 11 20.77 10.03 -6.45
CA LEU A 11 22.15 10.45 -6.72
C LEU A 11 22.26 11.33 -7.99
N SER A 12 21.15 11.58 -8.67
CA SER A 12 21.13 12.44 -9.85
C SER A 12 21.37 13.90 -9.46
N LYS A 13 22.10 14.64 -10.31
CA LYS A 13 22.30 16.08 -10.14
C LYS A 13 20.99 16.87 -10.27
N ASP A 14 20.01 16.29 -10.97
CA ASP A 14 18.69 16.90 -11.18
C ASP A 14 17.66 16.48 -10.11
N PHE A 15 18.09 15.73 -9.07
CA PHE A 15 17.21 15.34 -7.98
C PHE A 15 16.96 16.54 -7.05
N VAL A 16 15.72 17.00 -7.01
CA VAL A 16 15.30 18.12 -6.17
C VAL A 16 14.67 17.57 -4.89
N THR A 17 15.27 17.85 -3.74
CA THR A 17 14.66 17.61 -2.43
C THR A 17 13.56 18.63 -2.19
N ALA A 18 12.44 18.20 -1.59
CA ALA A 18 11.31 19.09 -1.27
C ALA A 18 11.56 19.93 -0.01
N ASP A 19 12.75 20.52 0.13
CA ASP A 19 13.15 21.33 1.28
C ASP A 19 12.48 22.73 1.20
N GLY A 20 11.18 22.77 1.49
CA GLY A 20 10.40 24.01 1.64
C GLY A 20 9.19 24.13 0.71
N ASP A 21 9.21 23.53 -0.48
CA ASP A 21 8.06 23.51 -1.42
C ASP A 21 7.72 22.07 -1.84
N ALA A 22 6.63 21.55 -1.26
CA ALA A 22 6.12 20.21 -1.54
C ALA A 22 5.70 20.00 -3.01
N HIS A 23 5.54 21.08 -3.78
CA HIS A 23 5.13 21.03 -5.19
C HIS A 23 6.29 20.96 -6.18
N GLN A 24 7.55 21.11 -5.75
CA GLN A 24 8.71 21.15 -6.66
C GLN A 24 9.67 19.96 -6.52
N GLY A 25 9.63 19.20 -5.41
CA GLY A 25 10.53 18.06 -5.22
C GLY A 25 10.35 16.91 -6.20
N SER A 26 11.41 16.15 -6.47
CA SER A 26 11.39 14.92 -7.29
C SER A 26 10.65 13.76 -6.62
N LYS A 27 10.38 13.87 -5.31
CA LYS A 27 9.50 12.99 -4.53
C LYS A 27 8.39 13.85 -3.92
N ARG A 28 7.13 13.45 -4.09
CA ARG A 28 5.95 14.22 -3.63
C ARG A 28 4.91 13.29 -3.02
N LYS A 29 4.03 13.84 -2.17
CA LYS A 29 2.84 13.12 -1.69
C LYS A 29 1.89 12.86 -2.86
N LEU A 30 1.18 11.74 -2.80
CA LEU A 30 0.07 11.48 -3.72
C LEU A 30 -0.98 12.60 -3.65
N THR A 31 -1.28 13.10 -2.46
CA THR A 31 -2.22 14.23 -2.28
C THR A 31 -1.76 15.49 -3.00
N ALA A 32 -0.45 15.78 -3.02
CA ALA A 32 0.11 16.92 -3.74
C ALA A 32 -0.04 16.74 -5.27
N LEU A 33 0.19 15.53 -5.78
CA LEU A 33 -0.03 15.20 -7.20
C LEU A 33 -1.51 15.36 -7.58
N LEU A 34 -2.42 14.78 -6.80
CA LEU A 34 -3.86 14.85 -7.07
C LEU A 34 -4.33 16.32 -7.02
N ASN A 35 -3.90 17.11 -6.04
CA ASN A 35 -4.28 18.53 -5.99
C ASN A 35 -3.77 19.30 -7.21
N SER A 36 -2.56 19.00 -7.70
CA SER A 36 -2.01 19.61 -8.92
C SER A 36 -2.81 19.24 -10.17
N LEU A 37 -3.20 17.97 -10.32
CA LEU A 37 -4.03 17.51 -11.43
C LEU A 37 -5.44 18.12 -11.38
N ALA A 38 -6.03 18.22 -10.19
CA ALA A 38 -7.32 18.88 -10.02
C ALA A 38 -7.26 20.37 -10.41
N ALA A 39 -6.18 21.07 -10.06
CA ALA A 39 -5.97 22.46 -10.44
C ALA A 39 -5.81 22.65 -11.97
N GLN A 40 -5.39 21.61 -12.68
CA GLN A 40 -5.30 21.58 -14.15
C GLN A 40 -6.63 21.18 -14.83
N GLY A 41 -7.68 20.90 -14.05
CA GLY A 41 -9.02 20.55 -14.56
C GLY A 41 -9.25 19.06 -14.78
N TYR A 42 -8.33 18.18 -14.35
CA TYR A 42 -8.52 16.74 -14.47
C TYR A 42 -9.42 16.18 -13.36
N ASP A 43 -10.21 15.16 -13.69
CA ASP A 43 -11.03 14.43 -12.72
C ASP A 43 -10.17 13.44 -11.91
N THR A 44 -9.71 13.91 -10.76
CA THR A 44 -8.88 13.13 -9.84
C THR A 44 -9.65 12.03 -9.11
N LYS A 45 -10.97 12.17 -8.97
CA LYS A 45 -11.81 11.12 -8.38
C LYS A 45 -11.93 9.94 -9.33
N ALA A 46 -12.17 10.21 -10.61
CA ALA A 46 -12.17 9.18 -11.65
C ALA A 46 -10.80 8.50 -11.77
N LEU A 47 -9.71 9.28 -11.72
CA LEU A 47 -8.35 8.73 -11.69
C LEU A 47 -8.15 7.77 -10.50
N TRP A 48 -8.48 8.21 -9.29
CA TRP A 48 -8.33 7.39 -8.09
C TRP A 48 -9.20 6.13 -8.13
N TYR A 49 -10.41 6.21 -8.69
CA TYR A 49 -11.26 5.06 -8.93
C TYR A 49 -10.60 4.04 -9.89
N ARG A 50 -9.98 4.51 -10.98
CA ARG A 50 -9.27 3.65 -11.93
C ARG A 50 -8.07 2.95 -11.29
N VAL A 51 -7.28 3.67 -10.49
CA VAL A 51 -6.16 3.10 -9.70
C VAL A 51 -6.68 2.04 -8.72
N SER A 52 -7.74 2.37 -7.98
CA SER A 52 -8.36 1.43 -7.03
C SER A 52 -8.91 0.18 -7.72
N SER A 53 -9.55 0.34 -8.89
CA SER A 53 -10.05 -0.78 -9.70
C SER A 53 -8.92 -1.68 -10.19
N LEU A 54 -7.79 -1.09 -10.59
CA LEU A 54 -6.59 -1.80 -11.00
C LEU A 54 -6.03 -2.64 -9.85
N ILE A 55 -5.91 -2.08 -8.64
CA ILE A 55 -5.45 -2.81 -7.44
C ILE A 55 -6.38 -3.99 -7.13
N VAL A 56 -7.71 -3.76 -7.08
CA VAL A 56 -8.69 -4.81 -6.78
C VAL A 56 -8.64 -5.94 -7.81
N LYS A 57 -8.61 -5.63 -9.11
CA LYS A 57 -8.50 -6.64 -10.16
C LYS A 57 -7.22 -7.47 -10.06
N THR A 58 -6.11 -6.82 -9.69
CA THR A 58 -4.83 -7.50 -9.48
C THR A 58 -4.92 -8.50 -8.34
N LEU A 59 -5.49 -8.12 -7.20
CA LEU A 59 -5.67 -9.02 -6.05
C LEU A 59 -6.68 -10.15 -6.35
N LEU A 60 -7.77 -9.85 -7.07
CA LEU A 60 -8.75 -10.86 -7.48
C LEU A 60 -8.13 -11.92 -8.38
N SER A 61 -7.17 -11.55 -9.25
CA SER A 61 -6.51 -12.49 -10.15
C SER A 61 -5.70 -13.59 -9.44
N ILE A 62 -5.24 -13.32 -8.21
CA ILE A 62 -4.46 -14.26 -7.38
C ILE A 62 -5.26 -14.84 -6.20
N SER A 63 -6.50 -14.38 -6.01
CA SER A 63 -7.34 -14.78 -4.88
C SER A 63 -7.50 -16.30 -4.73
N PRO A 64 -7.71 -17.09 -5.80
CA PRO A 64 -7.85 -18.55 -5.66
C PRO A 64 -6.58 -19.23 -5.11
N GLN A 65 -5.41 -18.79 -5.58
CA GLN A 65 -4.12 -19.32 -5.14
C GLN A 65 -3.82 -18.93 -3.69
N LEU A 66 -4.12 -17.68 -3.32
CA LEU A 66 -3.98 -17.21 -1.94
C LEU A 66 -4.91 -17.98 -1.00
N GLU A 67 -6.17 -18.16 -1.37
CA GLU A 67 -7.16 -18.91 -0.58
C GLU A 67 -6.71 -20.36 -0.36
N HIS A 68 -6.27 -21.04 -1.41
CA HIS A 68 -5.76 -22.40 -1.31
C HIS A 68 -4.53 -22.50 -0.38
N THR A 69 -3.56 -21.61 -0.57
CA THR A 69 -2.34 -21.57 0.25
C THR A 69 -2.67 -21.26 1.71
N TYR A 70 -3.58 -20.31 1.96
CA TYR A 70 -4.04 -19.97 3.30
C TYR A 70 -4.74 -21.16 3.98
N HIS A 71 -5.65 -21.84 3.29
CA HIS A 71 -6.35 -22.99 3.87
C HIS A 71 -5.41 -24.14 4.20
N THR A 72 -4.48 -24.47 3.30
CA THR A 72 -3.55 -25.59 3.51
C THR A 72 -2.53 -25.31 4.61
N THR A 73 -2.12 -24.05 4.83
CA THR A 73 -1.12 -23.66 5.82
C THR A 73 -1.73 -23.28 7.16
N CYS A 74 -2.81 -22.50 7.16
CA CYS A 74 -3.36 -21.85 8.36
C CYS A 74 -4.56 -22.58 8.99
N THR A 75 -5.24 -23.49 8.28
CA THR A 75 -6.52 -24.09 8.75
C THR A 75 -6.47 -25.58 9.13
N LYS A 76 -5.28 -26.12 9.47
CA LYS A 76 -5.09 -27.55 9.78
C LYS A 76 -5.79 -28.06 11.06
N SER A 77 -6.25 -27.20 11.97
CA SER A 77 -6.85 -27.64 13.24
C SER A 77 -8.38 -27.75 13.18
N LYS A 78 -8.93 -28.92 13.52
CA LYS A 78 -10.38 -29.18 13.58
C LYS A 78 -11.10 -28.44 14.73
N SER A 79 -10.37 -27.99 15.76
CA SER A 79 -10.94 -27.26 16.91
C SER A 79 -11.24 -25.78 16.63
N ASP A 80 -10.73 -25.22 15.53
CA ASP A 80 -10.77 -23.78 15.24
C ASP A 80 -11.99 -23.35 14.40
N ARG A 81 -12.91 -24.29 14.13
CA ARG A 81 -14.00 -24.08 13.16
C ARG A 81 -15.14 -23.22 13.67
N SER A 82 -15.24 -22.93 14.98
CA SER A 82 -16.43 -22.28 15.57
C SER A 82 -16.19 -20.89 16.16
N SER A 83 -14.98 -20.50 16.59
CA SER A 83 -14.78 -19.23 17.32
C SER A 83 -14.00 -18.13 16.56
N LEU A 84 -13.30 -18.46 15.47
CA LEU A 84 -12.38 -17.56 14.76
C LEU A 84 -12.70 -17.33 13.28
N ARG A 85 -13.88 -17.76 12.80
CA ARG A 85 -14.27 -17.76 11.36
C ARG A 85 -14.19 -16.41 10.63
N HIS A 86 -13.92 -15.30 11.32
CA HIS A 86 -13.98 -13.95 10.77
C HIS A 86 -12.70 -13.12 10.91
N LYS A 87 -11.60 -13.67 11.44
CA LYS A 87 -10.32 -12.94 11.49
C LYS A 87 -9.21 -13.70 10.77
N SER A 88 -8.62 -13.06 9.76
CA SER A 88 -7.45 -13.58 9.06
C SER A 88 -6.27 -13.72 10.04
N ARG A 89 -5.48 -14.78 9.86
CA ARG A 89 -4.21 -15.00 10.58
C ARG A 89 -3.03 -14.28 9.91
N CYS A 90 -3.24 -13.78 8.71
CA CYS A 90 -2.24 -13.13 7.88
C CYS A 90 -2.73 -11.74 7.46
N PHE A 91 -1.80 -10.80 7.39
CA PHE A 91 -1.98 -9.52 6.72
C PHE A 91 -0.68 -9.21 5.97
N GLU A 92 -0.76 -8.36 4.96
CA GLU A 92 0.40 -7.98 4.16
C GLU A 92 0.26 -6.53 3.69
N LEU A 93 1.36 -5.79 3.70
CA LEU A 93 1.46 -4.45 3.14
C LEU A 93 2.17 -4.52 1.80
N LEU A 94 1.42 -4.23 0.74
CA LEU A 94 1.91 -4.29 -0.63
C LEU A 94 2.24 -2.89 -1.14
N GLY A 95 3.37 -2.75 -1.83
CA GLY A 95 3.71 -1.55 -2.60
C GLY A 95 3.28 -1.72 -4.06
N PHE A 96 2.33 -0.91 -4.52
CA PHE A 96 1.92 -0.92 -5.92
C PHE A 96 2.61 0.21 -6.69
N ASP A 97 3.33 -0.16 -7.75
CA ASP A 97 3.96 0.78 -8.65
C ASP A 97 3.04 0.99 -9.86
N VAL A 98 2.46 2.18 -9.95
CA VAL A 98 1.47 2.55 -10.97
C VAL A 98 2.00 3.72 -11.79
N LEU A 99 2.03 3.54 -13.11
CA LEU A 99 2.42 4.58 -14.06
C LEU A 99 1.18 5.18 -14.73
N LEU A 100 1.13 6.52 -14.84
CA LEU A 100 0.09 7.21 -15.61
C LEU A 100 0.66 7.56 -16.98
N ASP A 101 -0.10 7.29 -18.04
CA ASP A 101 0.22 7.80 -19.39
C ASP A 101 -0.33 9.22 -19.60
N ASP A 102 -0.12 9.76 -20.81
CA ASP A 102 -0.53 11.11 -21.19
C ASP A 102 -2.06 11.33 -21.14
N ASP A 103 -2.85 10.24 -21.22
CA ASP A 103 -4.31 10.25 -21.05
C ASP A 103 -4.75 9.99 -19.60
N LEU A 104 -3.80 10.07 -18.65
CA LEU A 104 -3.96 9.73 -17.23
C LEU A 104 -4.53 8.31 -17.00
N LYS A 105 -4.26 7.37 -17.91
CA LYS A 105 -4.60 5.97 -17.70
C LYS A 105 -3.57 5.31 -16.78
N PRO A 106 -4.02 4.66 -15.69
CA PRO A 106 -3.11 3.94 -14.82
C PRO A 106 -2.75 2.57 -15.41
N TRP A 107 -1.45 2.29 -15.39
CA TRP A 107 -0.85 1.03 -15.79
C TRP A 107 -0.11 0.42 -14.60
N LEU A 108 -0.37 -0.86 -14.34
CA LEU A 108 0.33 -1.60 -13.29
C LEU A 108 1.72 -1.95 -13.81
N MET A 109 2.75 -1.54 -13.08
CA MET A 109 4.13 -1.89 -13.40
C MET A 109 4.58 -3.11 -12.62
N GLU A 110 4.45 -3.06 -11.29
CA GLU A 110 4.79 -4.16 -10.40
C GLU A 110 4.03 -4.09 -9.07
N VAL A 111 4.04 -5.21 -8.35
CA VAL A 111 3.55 -5.32 -6.97
C VAL A 111 4.68 -5.84 -6.10
N ASN A 112 5.11 -5.01 -5.15
CA ASN A 112 6.18 -5.30 -4.22
C ASN A 112 5.62 -5.87 -2.91
N HIS A 113 6.00 -7.10 -2.57
CA HIS A 113 5.64 -7.76 -1.30
C HIS A 113 6.46 -7.26 -0.10
N SER A 114 7.54 -6.49 -0.36
CA SER A 114 8.38 -5.88 0.68
C SER A 114 8.70 -4.42 0.31
N PRO A 115 7.71 -3.51 0.36
CA PRO A 115 7.96 -2.09 0.10
C PRO A 115 8.96 -1.51 1.10
N SER A 116 9.81 -0.59 0.65
CA SER A 116 10.83 0.02 1.51
C SER A 116 10.20 0.92 2.57
N PHE A 117 10.53 0.67 3.85
CA PHE A 117 10.17 1.54 4.97
C PHE A 117 11.30 2.47 5.43
N ASN A 118 12.38 2.62 4.65
CA ASN A 118 13.47 3.55 4.97
C ASN A 118 12.98 5.01 4.95
N THR A 119 13.35 5.79 5.94
CA THR A 119 12.89 7.18 6.11
C THR A 119 14.03 8.16 5.90
N ASP A 120 14.45 8.32 4.64
CA ASP A 120 15.58 9.20 4.27
C ASP A 120 15.20 10.69 4.30
N THR A 121 13.91 11.02 4.24
CA THR A 121 13.39 12.40 4.26
C THR A 121 12.23 12.54 5.25
N ALA A 122 11.96 13.76 5.71
CA ALA A 122 10.80 14.05 6.57
C ALA A 122 9.47 13.63 5.93
N LEU A 123 9.38 13.77 4.59
CA LEU A 123 8.25 13.31 3.80
C LEU A 123 8.07 11.78 3.90
N ASP A 124 9.15 11.02 3.76
CA ASP A 124 9.11 9.56 3.90
C ASP A 124 8.64 9.17 5.31
N THR A 125 9.19 9.81 6.35
CA THR A 125 8.81 9.57 7.75
C THR A 125 7.31 9.80 7.96
N GLU A 126 6.79 10.94 7.50
CA GLU A 126 5.38 11.29 7.68
C GLU A 126 4.45 10.26 7.03
N VAL A 127 4.67 9.97 5.74
CA VAL A 127 3.80 9.06 4.98
C VAL A 127 3.89 7.63 5.50
N LYS A 128 5.11 7.13 5.74
CA LYS A 128 5.32 5.73 6.13
C LYS A 128 4.85 5.46 7.55
N ASN A 129 5.07 6.39 8.48
CA ASN A 129 4.57 6.23 9.85
C ASN A 129 3.03 6.23 9.88
N ALA A 130 2.37 7.09 9.10
CA ALA A 130 0.91 7.09 9.01
C ALA A 130 0.38 5.75 8.47
N VAL A 131 0.97 5.24 7.38
CA VAL A 131 0.59 3.92 6.81
C VAL A 131 0.75 2.81 7.84
N LEU A 132 1.89 2.74 8.55
CA LEU A 132 2.13 1.69 9.54
C LEU A 132 1.18 1.81 10.74
N HIS A 133 0.99 3.02 11.26
CA HIS A 133 0.08 3.29 12.37
C HIS A 133 -1.34 2.83 12.03
N ASP A 134 -1.88 3.29 10.90
CA ASP A 134 -3.25 3.01 10.50
C ASP A 134 -3.45 1.54 10.15
N THR A 135 -2.41 0.87 9.64
CA THR A 135 -2.44 -0.59 9.41
C THR A 135 -2.59 -1.34 10.72
N ILE A 136 -1.71 -1.10 11.69
CA ILE A 136 -1.75 -1.79 12.99
C ILE A 136 -3.06 -1.49 13.73
N HIS A 137 -3.53 -0.25 13.64
CA HIS A 137 -4.83 0.15 14.19
C HIS A 137 -5.99 -0.64 13.54
N SER A 138 -6.00 -0.74 12.21
CA SER A 138 -7.03 -1.44 11.43
C SER A 138 -7.07 -2.95 11.68
N LEU A 139 -5.94 -3.56 12.07
CA LEU A 139 -5.90 -4.98 12.47
C LEU A 139 -6.69 -5.24 13.77
N GLY A 140 -6.99 -4.21 14.56
CA GLY A 140 -7.79 -4.33 15.78
C GLY A 140 -7.16 -5.28 16.79
N LEU A 141 -5.83 -5.25 16.90
CA LEU A 141 -5.07 -6.07 17.85
C LEU A 141 -5.34 -5.58 19.27
N SER A 142 -5.75 -6.47 20.18
CA SER A 142 -5.97 -6.11 21.58
C SER A 142 -5.54 -7.21 22.53
N VAL A 143 -5.04 -6.81 23.70
CA VAL A 143 -4.67 -7.74 24.78
C VAL A 143 -5.87 -8.56 25.21
N ALA A 144 -7.06 -7.95 25.30
CA ALA A 144 -8.29 -8.65 25.61
C ALA A 144 -8.63 -9.75 24.59
N ALA A 145 -8.46 -9.49 23.28
CA ALA A 145 -8.66 -10.49 22.24
C ALA A 145 -7.64 -11.65 22.37
N ARG A 146 -6.38 -11.34 22.69
CA ARG A 146 -5.35 -12.34 22.95
C ARG A 146 -5.69 -13.21 24.17
N THR A 147 -6.02 -12.61 25.31
CA THR A 147 -6.37 -13.34 26.53
C THR A 147 -7.61 -14.21 26.32
N LYS A 148 -8.62 -13.71 25.62
CA LYS A 148 -9.81 -14.50 25.26
C LYS A 148 -9.44 -15.72 24.42
N TYR A 149 -8.56 -15.57 23.43
CA TYR A 149 -8.09 -16.71 22.62
C TYR A 149 -7.36 -17.76 23.48
N LEU A 150 -6.42 -17.33 24.33
CA LEU A 150 -5.63 -18.24 25.17
C LEU A 150 -6.50 -18.99 26.19
N ASN A 151 -7.57 -18.38 26.71
CA ASN A 151 -8.47 -19.02 27.67
C ASN A 151 -9.50 -19.97 27.02
N HIS A 152 -9.62 -19.97 25.69
CA HIS A 152 -10.53 -20.83 24.93
C HIS A 152 -9.80 -21.90 24.08
N GLN A 153 -8.47 -22.04 24.24
CA GLN A 153 -7.70 -23.18 23.75
C GLN A 153 -7.60 -24.26 24.83
#